data_AF-A0A9E3X6S5-F1
#
_entry.id   AF-A0A9E3X6S5-F1
#
_cell.length_a   1.000
_cell.length_b   1.000
_cell.length_c   1.000
_cell.angle_alpha   90.00
_cell.angle_beta   90.00
_cell.angle_gamma   90.00
#
_symmetry.space_group_name_H-M   'P 1'
#
loop_
_entity.id
_entity.type
_entity.pdbx_description
1 polymer ?
#
loop_
_entity_poly.entity_id
_entity_poly.type
_entity_poly.pdbx_seq_one_letter_code
_entity_poly.pdbx_strand_id
1 'polypeptide(L)'
;QPWQGEAVLVLRFSPNYLVDHLVRVVTARATATGHYKLTLWQSTVPAHSWIAVATLETEIPSVLIAQPAGEQTNRLFLATGHRLITFSTAADPNEWAVQQHFFFNYLRVTALALSPTFAADQTLFAATTQGVFVSRDGGERWSQHAGNPQELPIVALLPARDSQLRAVTLGGEVWFQHTYAND
;
A
#
# COMPACT_ATOMS: atom_id res chain seq x y z
N GLN A 1 -15.16 11.53 17.25
CA GLN A 1 -14.09 10.79 16.55
C GLN A 1 -12.76 11.48 16.84
N PRO A 2 -11.64 10.74 16.98
CA PRO A 2 -10.38 11.31 17.48
C PRO A 2 -9.65 12.26 16.52
N TRP A 3 -9.98 12.24 15.23
CA TRP A 3 -9.32 13.02 14.19
C TRP A 3 -10.11 14.27 13.75
N GLN A 4 -10.75 14.97 14.70
CA GLN A 4 -11.46 16.22 14.37
C GLN A 4 -10.51 17.23 13.70
N GLY A 5 -10.95 17.79 12.56
CA GLY A 5 -10.17 18.75 11.78
C GLY A 5 -9.13 18.13 10.84
N GLU A 6 -9.09 16.80 10.71
CA GLU A 6 -8.19 16.09 9.78
C GLU A 6 -8.95 15.59 8.55
N ALA A 7 -8.28 15.58 7.40
CA ALA A 7 -8.82 14.97 6.20
C ALA A 7 -8.73 13.44 6.33
N VAL A 8 -9.83 12.73 6.11
CA VAL A 8 -9.81 11.27 5.98
C VAL A 8 -9.37 10.94 4.56
N LEU A 9 -8.19 10.34 4.42
CA LEU A 9 -7.65 9.94 3.11
C LEU A 9 -8.17 8.58 2.69
N VAL A 10 -8.24 7.63 3.62
CA VAL A 10 -8.64 6.25 3.35
C VAL A 10 -9.41 5.68 4.54
N LEU A 11 -10.47 4.93 4.24
CA LEU A 11 -11.17 4.03 5.16
C LEU A 11 -11.21 2.64 4.54
N ARG A 12 -10.80 1.61 5.29
CA ARG A 12 -10.78 0.22 4.82
C ARG A 12 -11.23 -0.73 5.91
N PHE A 13 -12.03 -1.69 5.51
CA PHE A 13 -12.30 -2.90 6.28
C PHE A 13 -11.18 -3.90 6.03
N SER A 14 -10.79 -4.67 7.06
CA SER A 14 -9.93 -5.83 6.88
C SER A 14 -10.58 -6.82 5.90
N PRO A 15 -9.80 -7.62 5.16
CA PRO A 15 -10.35 -8.70 4.34
C PRO A 15 -11.15 -9.74 5.15
N ASN A 16 -10.87 -9.87 6.45
CA ASN A 16 -11.53 -10.81 7.36
C ASN A 16 -12.52 -10.08 8.30
N TYR A 17 -13.08 -8.94 7.90
CA TYR A 17 -13.88 -8.06 8.76
C TYR A 17 -15.06 -8.73 9.46
N LEU A 18 -15.68 -9.72 8.82
CA LEU A 18 -16.79 -10.48 9.42
C LEU A 18 -16.36 -11.30 10.65
N VAL A 19 -15.06 -11.51 10.84
CA VAL A 19 -14.46 -12.26 11.95
C VAL A 19 -13.73 -11.32 12.92
N ASP A 20 -12.86 -10.44 12.41
CA ASP A 20 -11.99 -9.60 13.26
C ASP A 20 -12.57 -8.20 13.58
N HIS A 21 -13.65 -7.81 12.89
CA HIS A 21 -14.29 -6.49 12.98
C HIS A 21 -13.31 -5.31 12.82
N LEU A 22 -12.18 -5.53 12.15
CA LEU A 22 -11.10 -4.56 12.05
C LEU A 22 -11.36 -3.53 10.95
N VAL A 23 -11.43 -2.26 11.36
CA VAL A 23 -11.48 -1.09 10.47
C VAL A 23 -10.22 -0.27 10.64
N ARG A 24 -9.66 0.19 9.53
CA ARG A 24 -8.52 1.11 9.50
C ARG A 24 -8.88 2.40 8.80
N VAL A 25 -8.39 3.50 9.34
CA VAL A 25 -8.56 4.84 8.78
C VAL A 25 -7.20 5.51 8.71
N VAL A 26 -6.87 6.13 7.58
CA VAL A 26 -5.70 7.01 7.47
C VAL A 26 -6.19 8.44 7.35
N THR A 27 -5.75 9.29 8.27
CA THR A 27 -6.05 10.72 8.26
C THR A 27 -4.82 11.54 7.96
N ALA A 28 -5.02 12.77 7.51
CA ALA A 28 -3.97 13.74 7.23
C ALA A 28 -4.27 15.09 7.88
N ARG A 29 -3.26 15.66 8.51
CA ARG A 29 -3.28 17.03 9.03
C ARG A 29 -2.12 17.81 8.45
N ALA A 30 -2.39 18.96 7.84
CA ALA A 30 -1.33 19.88 7.43
C ALA A 30 -0.55 20.37 8.65
N THR A 31 0.77 20.43 8.53
CA THR A 31 1.67 20.96 9.57
C THR A 31 2.01 22.42 9.26
N ALA A 32 2.53 23.15 10.24
CA ALA A 32 2.98 24.53 10.04
C ALA A 32 4.15 24.65 9.05
N THR A 33 4.88 23.55 8.80
CA THR A 33 6.02 23.46 7.88
C THR A 33 5.63 23.18 6.43
N GLY A 34 4.32 23.08 6.12
CA GLY A 34 3.83 22.75 4.78
C GLY A 34 3.87 21.26 4.44
N HIS A 35 4.18 20.40 5.41
CA HIS A 35 4.10 18.95 5.29
C HIS A 35 2.73 18.47 5.77
N TYR A 36 2.50 17.16 5.71
CA TYR A 36 1.31 16.51 6.24
C TYR A 36 1.72 15.42 7.21
N LYS A 37 1.12 15.47 8.40
CA LYS A 37 1.17 14.37 9.36
C LYS A 37 0.05 13.39 9.01
N LEU A 38 0.40 12.18 8.59
CA LEU A 38 -0.57 11.11 8.43
C LEU A 38 -0.64 10.29 9.72
N THR A 39 -1.85 9.88 10.10
CA THR A 39 -2.07 8.98 11.23
C THR A 39 -2.86 7.77 10.76
N LEU A 40 -2.33 6.58 11.01
CA LEU A 40 -3.04 5.31 10.83
C LEU A 40 -3.78 4.99 12.12
N TRP A 41 -5.11 4.92 12.03
CA TRP A 41 -6.01 4.54 13.11
C TRP A 41 -6.54 3.13 12.87
N GLN A 42 -6.78 2.40 13.96
CA GLN A 42 -7.48 1.11 13.92
C GLN A 42 -8.59 1.03 14.96
N SER A 43 -9.60 0.22 14.68
CA SER A 43 -10.69 -0.11 15.59
C SER A 43 -11.19 -1.54 15.33
N THR A 44 -11.46 -2.32 16.38
CA THR A 44 -12.06 -3.67 16.33
C THR A 44 -13.45 -3.75 16.96
N VAL A 45 -13.94 -2.63 17.50
CA VAL A 45 -15.30 -2.49 18.02
C VAL A 45 -16.08 -1.56 17.11
N PRO A 46 -17.42 -1.63 17.05
CA PRO A 46 -18.19 -0.72 16.23
C PRO A 46 -17.85 0.75 16.57
N ALA A 47 -17.16 1.42 15.63
CA ALA A 47 -16.86 2.86 15.44
C ALA A 47 -16.50 3.79 16.62
N HIS A 48 -16.49 3.35 17.88
CA HIS A 48 -16.45 4.24 19.05
C HIS A 48 -15.10 4.30 19.77
N SER A 49 -14.20 3.33 19.62
CA SER A 49 -12.83 3.41 20.13
C SER A 49 -11.82 3.23 19.00
N TRP A 50 -10.89 4.17 18.89
CA TRP A 50 -9.87 4.17 17.85
C TRP A 50 -8.51 4.33 18.50
N ILE A 51 -7.54 3.56 18.00
CA ILE A 51 -6.16 3.58 18.47
C ILE A 51 -5.29 4.09 17.32
N ALA A 52 -4.46 5.09 17.59
CA ALA A 52 -3.42 5.50 16.66
C ALA A 52 -2.31 4.45 16.67
N VAL A 53 -2.13 3.75 15.55
CA VAL A 53 -1.15 2.66 15.39
C VAL A 53 0.19 3.22 14.94
N ALA A 54 0.16 4.20 14.04
CA ALA A 54 1.36 4.78 13.48
C ALA A 54 1.11 6.21 13.05
N THR A 55 2.18 6.98 13.02
CA THR A 55 2.21 8.35 12.51
C THR A 55 3.42 8.50 11.60
N LEU A 56 3.25 9.18 10.48
CA LEU A 56 4.36 9.51 9.57
C LEU A 56 4.18 10.90 8.97
N GLU A 57 5.28 11.50 8.52
CA GLU A 57 5.25 12.76 7.79
C GLU A 57 5.50 12.56 6.30
N THR A 58 4.78 13.32 5.49
CA THR A 58 4.84 13.28 4.03
C THR A 58 4.69 14.68 3.45
N GLU A 59 5.24 14.90 2.27
CA GLU A 59 5.12 16.16 1.53
C GLU A 59 3.73 16.31 0.89
N ILE A 60 2.99 15.22 0.70
CA ILE A 60 1.68 15.22 0.04
C ILE A 60 0.64 14.41 0.83
N PRO A 61 -0.63 14.85 0.91
CA PRO A 61 -1.67 14.14 1.65
C PRO A 61 -2.30 13.04 0.77
N SER A 62 -1.46 12.14 0.23
CA SER A 62 -1.90 11.01 -0.58
C SER A 62 -1.36 9.71 -0.01
N VAL A 63 -2.23 8.70 0.09
CA VAL A 63 -1.87 7.38 0.56
C VAL A 63 -2.61 6.29 -0.21
N LEU A 64 -1.88 5.25 -0.57
CA LEU A 64 -2.41 3.99 -1.08
C LEU A 64 -2.27 2.93 0.01
N ILE A 65 -3.23 2.02 0.11
CA ILE A 65 -3.19 0.92 1.10
C ILE A 65 -3.49 -0.41 0.45
N ALA A 66 -2.66 -1.40 0.76
CA ALA A 66 -2.87 -2.79 0.39
C ALA A 66 -2.72 -3.67 1.65
N GLN A 67 -3.67 -4.59 1.83
CA GLN A 67 -3.68 -5.54 2.93
C GLN A 67 -3.90 -6.93 2.33
N PRO A 68 -3.04 -7.92 2.63
CA PRO A 68 -3.26 -9.27 2.16
C PRO A 68 -4.48 -9.89 2.85
N ALA A 69 -5.15 -10.78 2.13
CA ALA A 69 -6.20 -11.64 2.68
C ALA A 69 -5.59 -12.94 3.21
N GLY A 70 -6.17 -13.49 4.28
CA GLY A 70 -5.75 -14.77 4.88
C GLY A 70 -5.47 -14.69 6.39
N GLU A 71 -5.43 -15.84 7.05
CA GLU A 71 -5.36 -15.97 8.52
C GLU A 71 -4.00 -15.60 9.14
N GLN A 72 -2.95 -15.40 8.33
CA GLN A 72 -1.59 -15.15 8.83
C GLN A 72 -0.99 -13.79 8.45
N THR A 73 -1.73 -12.94 7.76
CA THR A 73 -1.17 -11.71 7.24
C THR A 73 -1.55 -10.52 8.10
N ASN A 74 -0.88 -10.38 9.25
CA ASN A 74 -0.90 -9.11 9.96
C ASN A 74 0.11 -8.12 9.34
N ARG A 75 0.03 -8.01 8.01
CA ARG A 75 0.84 -7.11 7.19
C ARG A 75 -0.04 -6.04 6.57
N LEU A 76 0.46 -4.82 6.52
CA LEU A 76 -0.17 -3.68 5.88
C LEU A 76 0.87 -2.91 5.08
N PHE A 77 0.56 -2.62 3.83
CA PHE A 77 1.39 -1.80 2.97
C PHE A 77 0.72 -0.45 2.79
N LEU A 78 1.46 0.62 3.08
CA LEU A 78 1.10 1.99 2.74
C LEU A 78 2.08 2.53 1.71
N ALA A 79 1.60 3.24 0.70
CA ALA A 79 2.47 4.06 -0.14
C ALA A 79 2.06 5.52 -0.11
N THR A 80 3.04 6.42 -0.02
CA THR A 80 2.86 7.87 -0.08
C THR A 80 4.05 8.50 -0.79
N GLY A 81 3.80 9.35 -1.78
CA GLY A 81 4.87 9.92 -2.60
C GLY A 81 5.70 8.83 -3.29
N HIS A 82 7.01 8.81 -3.01
CA HIS A 82 7.98 7.81 -3.51
C HIS A 82 8.28 6.70 -2.49
N ARG A 83 7.47 6.57 -1.42
CA ARG A 83 7.78 5.68 -0.29
C ARG A 83 6.74 4.58 -0.20
N LEU A 84 7.20 3.38 0.10
CA LEU A 84 6.38 2.27 0.59
C LEU A 84 6.74 2.01 2.04
N ILE A 85 5.74 1.77 2.87
CA ILE A 85 5.85 1.50 4.30
C ILE A 85 5.14 0.19 4.58
N THR A 86 5.87 -0.77 5.10
CA THR A 86 5.35 -2.07 5.51
C THR A 86 5.21 -2.08 7.02
N PHE A 87 4.01 -2.33 7.50
CA PHE A 87 3.74 -2.66 8.89
C PHE A 87 3.56 -4.17 8.98
N SER A 88 4.27 -4.82 9.89
CA SER A 88 4.08 -6.24 10.20
C SER A 88 4.05 -6.45 11.70
N THR A 89 3.47 -7.57 12.15
CA THR A 89 3.67 -8.02 13.54
C THR A 89 5.14 -8.12 13.86
N ALA A 90 5.57 -7.43 14.92
CA ALA A 90 6.87 -7.70 15.50
C ALA A 90 6.83 -9.02 16.28
N ALA A 91 7.99 -9.46 16.76
CA ALA A 91 8.07 -10.56 17.72
C ALA A 91 7.35 -10.22 19.04
N ASP A 92 7.27 -8.93 19.37
CA ASP A 92 6.42 -8.43 20.46
C ASP A 92 5.00 -8.17 19.92
N PRO A 93 3.96 -8.80 20.50
CA PRO A 93 2.57 -8.60 20.08
C PRO A 93 2.04 -7.18 20.31
N ASN A 94 2.72 -6.35 21.11
CA ASN A 94 2.39 -4.95 21.33
C ASN A 94 3.16 -3.99 20.42
N GLU A 95 4.10 -4.49 19.62
CA GLU A 95 4.89 -3.66 18.71
C GLU A 95 4.66 -4.04 17.24
N TRP A 96 4.69 -3.01 16.39
CA TRP A 96 4.68 -3.18 14.95
C TRP A 96 6.09 -3.00 14.43
N ALA A 97 6.58 -3.98 13.68
CA ALA A 97 7.77 -3.78 12.88
C ALA A 97 7.40 -2.89 11.68
N VAL A 98 8.12 -1.78 11.54
CA VAL A 98 7.93 -0.81 10.45
C VAL A 98 9.15 -0.80 9.57
N GLN A 99 8.97 -1.14 8.29
CA GLN A 99 9.99 -1.04 7.27
C GLN A 99 9.60 0.00 6.23
N GLN A 100 10.59 0.75 5.75
CA GLN A 100 10.38 1.72 4.67
C GLN A 100 11.27 1.39 3.48
N HIS A 101 10.69 1.44 2.30
CA HIS A 101 11.41 1.41 1.03
C HIS A 101 11.21 2.76 0.33
N PHE A 102 12.31 3.35 -0.12
CA PHE A 102 12.30 4.59 -0.88
C PHE A 102 12.61 4.26 -2.33
N PHE A 103 11.63 4.46 -3.21
CA PHE A 103 11.89 4.55 -4.63
C PHE A 103 12.66 5.85 -4.92
N PHE A 104 13.14 6.00 -6.17
CA PHE A 104 13.76 7.26 -6.59
C PHE A 104 12.84 8.45 -6.29
N ASN A 105 13.41 9.55 -5.80
CA ASN A 105 12.66 10.71 -5.29
C ASN A 105 11.75 11.39 -6.33
N TYR A 106 12.03 11.23 -7.63
CA TYR A 106 11.23 11.74 -8.73
C TYR A 106 10.06 10.81 -9.11
N LEU A 107 10.03 9.58 -8.61
CA LEU A 107 8.90 8.67 -8.81
C LEU A 107 7.76 9.01 -7.87
N ARG A 108 6.54 8.70 -8.27
CA ARG A 108 5.38 8.68 -7.39
C ARG A 108 4.72 7.32 -7.53
N VAL A 109 4.43 6.68 -6.41
CA VAL A 109 3.66 5.43 -6.40
C VAL A 109 2.19 5.79 -6.65
N THR A 110 1.62 5.21 -7.70
CA THR A 110 0.29 5.55 -8.19
C THR A 110 -0.71 4.41 -8.01
N ALA A 111 -0.23 3.17 -7.88
CA ALA A 111 -1.06 2.03 -7.49
C ALA A 111 -0.23 0.98 -6.72
N LEU A 112 -0.89 0.24 -5.84
CA LEU A 112 -0.34 -0.95 -5.17
C LEU A 112 -1.26 -2.14 -5.44
N ALA A 113 -0.67 -3.30 -5.72
CA ALA A 113 -1.40 -4.54 -5.81
C ALA A 113 -0.61 -5.71 -5.23
N LEU A 114 -1.31 -6.61 -4.56
CA LEU A 114 -0.76 -7.86 -4.05
C LEU A 114 -1.12 -8.98 -5.02
N SER A 115 -0.24 -9.95 -5.22
CA SER A 115 -0.58 -11.16 -5.96
C SER A 115 -1.80 -11.85 -5.32
N PRO A 116 -2.63 -12.55 -6.11
CA PRO A 116 -3.75 -13.32 -5.56
C PRO A 116 -3.32 -14.44 -4.59
N THR A 117 -2.04 -14.81 -4.63
CA THR A 117 -1.39 -15.86 -3.82
C THR A 117 -0.37 -15.28 -2.84
N PHE A 118 -0.51 -14.00 -2.46
CA PHE A 118 0.45 -13.29 -1.61
C PHE A 118 0.86 -14.05 -0.34
N ALA A 119 -0.10 -14.71 0.31
CA ALA A 119 0.18 -15.51 1.50
C ALA A 119 1.25 -16.59 1.27
N ALA A 120 1.34 -17.13 0.05
CA ALA A 120 2.31 -18.14 -0.34
C ALA A 120 3.56 -17.55 -1.04
N ASP A 121 3.39 -16.56 -1.92
CA ASP A 121 4.47 -16.07 -2.79
C ASP A 121 5.07 -14.71 -2.39
N GLN A 122 4.49 -14.05 -1.39
CA GLN A 122 4.89 -12.73 -0.88
C GLN A 122 5.11 -11.68 -2.00
N THR A 123 4.40 -11.80 -3.12
CA THR A 123 4.62 -10.98 -4.31
C THR A 123 3.71 -9.76 -4.34
N LEU A 124 4.29 -8.57 -4.45
CA LEU A 124 3.55 -7.32 -4.59
C LEU A 124 4.14 -6.41 -5.66
N PHE A 125 3.27 -5.55 -6.19
CA PHE A 125 3.56 -4.65 -7.29
C PHE A 125 3.29 -3.21 -6.85
N ALA A 126 4.19 -2.33 -7.25
CA ALA A 126 4.05 -0.89 -7.10
C ALA A 126 4.12 -0.25 -8.48
N ALA A 127 2.99 0.29 -8.93
CA ALA A 127 2.99 1.14 -10.10
C ALA A 127 3.53 2.51 -9.72
N THR A 128 4.34 3.06 -10.61
CA THR A 128 4.90 4.39 -10.47
C THR A 128 4.63 5.21 -11.72
N THR A 129 4.98 6.49 -11.68
CA THR A 129 4.95 7.38 -12.85
C THR A 129 5.83 6.90 -14.01
N GLN A 130 6.80 6.02 -13.80
CA GLN A 130 7.71 5.54 -14.85
C GLN A 130 7.74 4.01 -15.06
N GLY A 131 6.81 3.28 -14.45
CA GLY A 131 6.70 1.83 -14.67
C GLY A 131 6.29 1.08 -13.42
N VAL A 132 6.46 -0.24 -13.47
CA VAL A 132 6.08 -1.13 -12.38
C VAL A 132 7.32 -1.71 -11.72
N PHE A 133 7.37 -1.61 -10.40
CA PHE A 133 8.31 -2.35 -9.56
C PHE A 133 7.61 -3.56 -8.96
N VAL A 134 8.37 -4.64 -8.76
CA VAL A 134 7.92 -5.87 -8.11
C VAL A 134 8.81 -6.18 -6.91
N SER A 135 8.19 -6.65 -5.85
CA SER A 135 8.86 -7.33 -4.74
C SER A 135 8.34 -8.77 -4.68
N ARG A 136 9.24 -9.71 -4.44
CA ARG A 136 8.93 -11.16 -4.26
C ARG A 136 9.28 -11.65 -2.86
N ASP A 137 9.63 -10.74 -1.96
CA ASP A 137 10.02 -11.01 -0.58
C ASP A 137 9.18 -10.18 0.41
N GLY A 138 7.94 -9.85 0.02
CA GLY A 138 6.97 -9.22 0.92
C GLY A 138 7.26 -7.75 1.20
N GLY A 139 7.92 -7.08 0.27
CA GLY A 139 8.12 -5.62 0.25
C GLY A 139 9.51 -5.20 0.72
N GLU A 140 10.40 -6.17 0.98
CA GLU A 140 11.74 -5.89 1.48
C GLU A 140 12.68 -5.38 0.39
N ARG A 141 12.67 -6.04 -0.77
CA ARG A 141 13.46 -5.68 -1.95
C ARG A 141 12.55 -5.50 -3.14
N TRP A 142 12.93 -4.54 -3.98
CA TRP A 142 12.18 -4.16 -5.16
C TRP A 142 13.09 -4.14 -6.38
N SER A 143 12.61 -4.70 -7.48
CA SER A 143 13.24 -4.60 -8.79
C SER A 143 12.25 -4.03 -9.79
N GLN A 144 12.77 -3.33 -10.80
CA GLN A 144 11.93 -2.86 -11.89
C GLN A 144 11.46 -4.08 -12.69
N HIS A 145 10.15 -4.28 -12.76
CA HIS A 145 9.53 -5.37 -13.53
C HIS A 145 9.29 -4.95 -14.98
N ALA A 146 8.92 -3.69 -15.17
CA ALA A 146 8.55 -3.13 -16.45
C ALA A 146 8.84 -1.63 -16.48
N GLY A 147 9.38 -1.14 -17.59
CA GLY A 147 9.28 0.27 -17.92
C GLY A 147 7.82 0.66 -18.20
N ASN A 148 7.54 1.96 -18.19
CA ASN A 148 6.28 2.50 -18.69
C ASN A 148 6.41 2.79 -20.20
N PRO A 149 5.90 1.91 -21.09
CA PRO A 149 6.12 2.06 -22.53
C PRO A 149 5.48 3.32 -23.13
N GLN A 150 4.58 3.99 -22.41
CA GLN A 150 3.84 5.15 -22.90
C GLN A 150 4.10 6.43 -22.11
N GLU A 151 5.00 6.40 -21.12
CA GLU A 151 5.26 7.51 -20.20
C GLU A 151 4.00 8.06 -19.47
N LEU A 152 2.87 7.33 -19.53
CA LEU A 152 1.60 7.69 -18.87
C LEU A 152 1.50 7.05 -17.48
N PRO A 153 1.11 7.81 -16.44
CA PRO A 153 0.94 7.24 -15.11
C PRO A 153 0.00 6.03 -15.12
N ILE A 154 0.44 4.93 -14.52
CA ILE A 154 -0.41 3.75 -14.30
C ILE A 154 -1.33 4.03 -13.11
N VAL A 155 -2.63 3.86 -13.27
CA VAL A 155 -3.66 4.19 -12.26
C VAL A 155 -4.25 2.97 -11.57
N ALA A 156 -4.11 1.77 -12.17
CA ALA A 156 -4.56 0.53 -11.56
C ALA A 156 -3.67 -0.64 -11.95
N LEU A 157 -3.53 -1.60 -11.03
CA LEU A 157 -2.84 -2.86 -11.21
C LEU A 157 -3.77 -4.01 -10.85
N LEU A 158 -3.80 -5.04 -11.69
CA LEU A 158 -4.63 -6.24 -11.52
C LEU A 158 -3.75 -7.47 -11.78
N PRO A 159 -3.06 -8.00 -10.75
CA PRO A 159 -2.35 -9.27 -10.86
C PRO A 159 -3.36 -10.42 -10.90
N ALA A 160 -3.07 -11.42 -11.72
CA ALA A 160 -3.90 -12.60 -11.92
C ALA A 160 -3.14 -13.89 -11.56
N ARG A 161 -3.88 -14.98 -11.34
CA ARG A 161 -3.32 -16.28 -10.92
C ARG A 161 -2.53 -16.99 -12.01
N ASP A 162 -2.77 -16.62 -13.26
CA ASP A 162 -2.15 -17.16 -14.47
C ASP A 162 -0.82 -16.47 -14.78
N SER A 163 -0.15 -15.91 -13.77
CA SER A 163 1.14 -15.27 -13.98
C SER A 163 1.09 -14.05 -14.90
N GLN A 164 -0.06 -13.37 -14.95
CA GLN A 164 -0.23 -12.10 -15.65
C GLN A 164 -0.38 -10.92 -14.70
N LEU A 165 0.19 -9.79 -15.08
CA LEU A 165 -0.12 -8.49 -14.51
C LEU A 165 -0.79 -7.64 -15.58
N ARG A 166 -1.95 -7.08 -15.23
CA ARG A 166 -2.61 -6.06 -16.05
C ARG A 166 -2.42 -4.70 -15.41
N ALA A 167 -2.11 -3.72 -16.23
CA ALA A 167 -1.96 -2.33 -15.80
C ALA A 167 -2.82 -1.43 -16.68
N VAL A 168 -3.46 -0.44 -16.04
CA VAL A 168 -4.29 0.56 -16.70
C VAL A 168 -3.60 1.90 -16.62
N THR A 169 -3.41 2.59 -17.74
CA THR A 169 -2.81 3.92 -17.80
C THR A 169 -3.87 5.02 -17.68
N LEU A 170 -3.43 6.22 -17.27
CA LEU A 170 -4.23 7.43 -17.38
C LEU A 170 -4.53 7.70 -18.86
N GLY A 171 -5.79 7.51 -19.27
CA GLY A 171 -6.20 7.46 -20.68
C GLY A 171 -7.02 6.21 -21.02
N GLY A 172 -7.01 5.21 -20.14
CA GLY A 172 -7.88 4.02 -20.23
C GLY A 172 -7.28 2.85 -21.00
N GLU A 173 -6.03 2.94 -21.43
CA GLU A 173 -5.37 1.84 -22.10
C GLU A 173 -4.98 0.75 -21.11
N VAL A 174 -5.22 -0.50 -21.50
CA VAL A 174 -4.90 -1.68 -20.71
C VAL A 174 -3.80 -2.45 -21.42
N TRP A 175 -2.70 -2.72 -20.72
CA TRP A 175 -1.62 -3.55 -21.24
C TRP A 175 -1.37 -4.77 -20.35
N PHE A 176 -0.77 -5.78 -20.95
CA PHE A 176 -0.56 -7.11 -20.39
C PHE A 176 0.94 -7.39 -20.28
N GLN A 177 1.36 -7.97 -19.16
CA GLN A 177 2.71 -8.48 -19.01
C GLN A 177 2.70 -9.82 -18.29
N HIS A 178 3.55 -10.74 -18.76
CA HIS A 178 3.83 -11.98 -18.03
C HIS A 178 4.75 -11.67 -16.85
N THR A 179 4.30 -12.01 -15.66
CA THR A 179 4.98 -11.69 -14.39
C THR A 179 6.06 -12.70 -13.99
N TYR A 180 6.17 -13.80 -14.76
CA TYR A 180 7.06 -14.94 -14.50
C TYR A 180 7.75 -15.36 -15.81
N ALA A 181 8.78 -14.64 -16.21
CA ALA A 181 9.85 -15.23 -17.00
C ALA A 181 10.94 -15.62 -16.00
N ASN A 182 11.17 -16.93 -15.86
CA ASN A 182 12.37 -17.43 -15.20
C ASN A 182 13.55 -17.03 -16.10
N ASP A 183 14.45 -16.19 -15.60
CA ASP A 183 15.86 -16.23 -15.98
C ASP A 183 16.61 -17.03 -14.89
#